data_AF-A0A060BRL7-F1
#
_entry.id   AF-A0A060BRL7-F1
#
_cell.length_a   1.000
_cell.length_b   1.000
_cell.length_c   1.000
_cell.angle_alpha   90.00
_cell.angle_beta   90.00
_cell.angle_gamma   90.00
#
_symmetry.space_group_name_H-M   'P 1'
#
loop_
_entity.id
_entity.type
_entity.pdbx_description
1 polymer ?
#
loop_
_entity_poly.entity_id
_entity_poly.type
_entity_poly.pdbx_seq_one_letter_code
_entity_poly.pdbx_strand_id
1 'polypeptide(L)'
;DTLPSAAMTQLTREIRAGGGTEQFWASVARRGTPLVEPAGPGQVVLTFLARGARTNVRLFGGPSGDHEWLERLGDTDVWFKSFLVPDDTRLSYKLAPDVPDLPRVGT
;
A
#
# COMPACT_ATOMS: atom_id res chain seq x y z
N ASP A 1 5.75 -11.98 -11.65
CA ASP A 1 4.69 -11.04 -11.26
C ASP A 1 5.21 -9.62 -11.23
N THR A 2 4.62 -8.76 -12.06
CA THR A 2 4.96 -7.33 -12.16
C THR A 2 4.00 -6.55 -11.27
N LEU A 3 4.51 -5.68 -10.41
CA LEU A 3 3.68 -4.81 -9.58
C LEU A 3 3.04 -3.72 -10.46
N PRO A 4 1.75 -3.41 -10.30
CA PRO A 4 1.10 -2.37 -11.10
C PRO A 4 1.62 -0.96 -10.78
N SER A 5 2.07 -0.73 -9.54
CA SER A 5 2.65 0.56 -9.13
C SER A 5 4.09 0.70 -9.64
N ALA A 6 4.36 1.80 -10.34
CA ALA A 6 5.69 2.12 -10.82
C ALA A 6 6.62 2.47 -9.65
N ALA A 7 6.13 3.22 -8.66
CA ALA A 7 6.84 3.52 -7.42
C ALA A 7 7.25 2.24 -6.67
N MET A 8 6.35 1.26 -6.53
CA MET A 8 6.67 0.00 -5.85
C MET A 8 7.62 -0.88 -6.67
N THR A 9 7.49 -0.88 -8.00
CA THR A 9 8.44 -1.56 -8.90
C THR A 9 9.85 -0.95 -8.75
N GLN A 10 9.96 0.38 -8.73
CA GLN A 10 11.22 1.07 -8.55
C GLN A 10 11.84 0.76 -7.18
N LEU A 11 11.07 0.88 -6.10
CA LEU A 11 11.53 0.56 -4.76
C LEU A 11 11.99 -0.90 -4.66
N THR A 12 11.27 -1.85 -5.27
CA THR A 12 11.66 -3.26 -5.29
C THR A 12 13.03 -3.46 -5.95
N ARG A 13 13.31 -2.74 -7.04
CA ARG A 13 14.64 -2.76 -7.69
C ARG A 13 15.72 -2.17 -6.79
N GLU A 14 15.43 -1.05 -6.14
CA GLU A 14 16.37 -0.39 -5.21
C GLU A 14 16.75 -1.31 -4.04
N ILE A 15 15.77 -1.95 -3.40
CA ILE A 15 16.01 -2.90 -2.31
C ILE A 15 16.82 -4.10 -2.79
N ARG A 16 16.52 -4.66 -3.97
CA ARG A 16 17.30 -5.76 -4.56
C ARG A 16 18.74 -5.38 -4.88
N ALA A 17 19.00 -4.10 -5.14
CA ALA A 17 20.33 -3.56 -5.34
C ALA A 17 21.08 -3.21 -4.03
N GLY A 18 20.49 -3.52 -2.86
CA GLY A 18 21.08 -3.22 -1.55
C GLY A 18 20.78 -1.80 -1.03
N GLY A 19 19.84 -1.09 -1.66
CA GLY A 19 19.33 0.19 -1.19
C GLY A 19 18.41 0.06 0.04
N GLY A 20 17.96 1.20 0.56
CA GLY A 20 17.03 1.29 1.70
C GLY A 20 15.74 2.03 1.34
N THR A 21 14.85 2.22 2.32
CA THR A 21 13.51 2.80 2.11
C THR A 21 13.41 4.30 2.41
N GLU A 22 14.46 4.94 2.93
CA GLU A 22 14.37 6.34 3.40
C GLU A 22 14.07 7.35 2.30
N GLN A 23 14.70 7.22 1.12
CA GLN A 23 14.44 8.12 -0.01
C GLN A 23 13.01 7.96 -0.53
N PHE A 24 12.51 6.72 -0.54
CA PHE A 24 11.12 6.42 -0.87
C PHE A 24 10.16 7.11 0.11
N TRP A 25 10.39 6.96 1.41
CA TRP A 25 9.53 7.59 2.42
C TRP A 25 9.59 9.12 2.40
N ALA A 26 10.76 9.71 2.15
CA ALA A 26 10.89 11.15 1.94
C ALA A 26 10.06 11.62 0.73
N SER A 27 10.01 10.83 -0.34
CA SER A 27 9.17 11.12 -1.52
C SER A 27 7.67 10.99 -1.20
N VAL A 28 7.28 9.93 -0.49
CA VAL A 28 5.89 9.70 -0.07
C VAL A 28 5.40 10.83 0.84
N ALA A 29 6.20 11.27 1.81
CA ALA A 29 5.86 12.36 2.72
C ALA A 29 5.56 13.69 1.99
N ARG A 30 6.23 13.95 0.85
CA ARG A 30 5.96 15.13 0.01
C ARG A 30 4.73 14.99 -0.87
N ARG A 31 4.45 13.78 -1.38
CA ARG A 31 3.34 13.51 -2.31
C ARG A 31 2.01 13.22 -1.61
N GLY A 32 2.06 12.78 -0.37
CA GLY A 32 0.91 12.27 0.36
C GLY A 32 0.61 10.81 0.04
N THR A 33 -0.45 10.29 0.66
CA THR A 33 -0.99 8.94 0.41
C THR A 33 -2.51 9.00 0.20
N PRO A 34 -3.09 8.08 -0.59
CA PRO A 34 -2.42 7.05 -1.39
C PRO A 34 -1.60 7.66 -2.53
N LEU A 35 -0.60 6.93 -3.03
CA LEU A 35 0.06 7.33 -4.29
C LEU A 35 -0.91 7.12 -5.44
N VAL A 36 -0.95 8.06 -6.38
CA VAL A 36 -1.79 8.01 -7.57
C VAL A 36 -0.88 8.07 -8.80
N GLU A 37 -0.89 7.02 -9.60
CA GLU A 37 -0.04 6.88 -10.79
C GLU A 37 -0.91 6.64 -12.04
N PRO A 38 -0.69 7.33 -13.17
CA PRO A 38 -1.45 7.07 -14.40
C PRO A 38 -1.29 5.63 -14.90
N ALA A 39 -2.38 5.01 -15.36
CA ALA A 39 -2.40 3.62 -15.83
C ALA A 39 -2.95 3.44 -17.26
N GLY A 40 -3.28 4.54 -17.93
CA GLY A 40 -3.94 4.54 -19.24
C GLY A 40 -5.11 5.53 -19.26
N PRO A 41 -5.83 5.64 -20.39
CA PRO A 41 -6.96 6.56 -20.51
C PRO A 41 -8.04 6.28 -19.44
N GLY A 42 -8.35 7.27 -18.62
CA GLY A 42 -9.39 7.19 -17.57
C GLY A 42 -9.07 6.24 -16.42
N GLN A 43 -7.80 5.85 -16.23
CA GLN A 43 -7.41 4.89 -15.20
C GLN A 43 -6.15 5.34 -14.45
N VAL A 44 -6.12 5.04 -13.15
CA VAL A 44 -4.97 5.24 -12.27
C VAL A 44 -4.70 4.00 -11.42
N VAL A 45 -3.44 3.82 -11.04
CA VAL A 45 -3.04 2.93 -9.95
C VAL A 45 -3.06 3.73 -8.65
N LEU A 46 -3.93 3.33 -7.72
CA LEU A 46 -3.91 3.80 -6.33
C LEU A 46 -3.08 2.85 -5.48
N THR A 47 -2.03 3.35 -4.84
CA THR A 47 -1.18 2.59 -3.92
C THR A 47 -1.30 3.11 -2.50
N PHE A 48 -1.93 2.31 -1.64
CA PHE A 48 -2.01 2.57 -0.21
C PHE A 48 -0.71 2.14 0.45
N LEU A 49 -0.23 2.92 1.42
CA LEU A 49 1.07 2.73 2.04
C LEU A 49 0.98 2.89 3.55
N ALA A 50 1.70 2.03 4.28
CA ALA A 50 1.97 2.18 5.69
C ALA A 50 3.45 1.89 6.00
N ARG A 51 3.98 2.60 7.00
CA ARG A 51 5.36 2.46 7.46
C ARG A 51 5.40 1.84 8.86
N GLY A 52 6.29 0.88 9.08
CA GLY A 52 6.71 0.48 10.43
C GLY A 52 5.70 -0.35 11.24
N ALA A 53 4.64 -0.87 10.62
CA ALA A 53 3.84 -1.90 11.26
C ALA A 53 4.67 -3.18 11.45
N ARG A 54 4.44 -3.87 12.57
CA ARG A 54 5.23 -5.03 13.01
C ARG A 54 4.65 -6.32 12.46
N THR A 55 3.33 -6.47 12.45
CA THR A 55 2.69 -7.76 12.13
C THR A 55 1.80 -7.70 10.91
N ASN A 56 0.96 -6.68 10.77
CA ASN A 56 0.03 -6.55 9.65
C ASN A 56 -0.46 -5.10 9.51
N VAL A 57 -1.10 -4.80 8.38
CA VAL A 57 -1.86 -3.55 8.20
C VAL A 57 -3.14 -3.85 7.46
N ARG A 58 -4.26 -3.42 8.02
CA ARG A 58 -5.60 -3.55 7.42
C ARG A 58 -6.06 -2.24 6.81
N LEU A 59 -6.57 -2.31 5.58
CA LEU A 59 -7.20 -1.21 4.85
C LEU A 59 -8.72 -1.29 4.99
N PHE A 60 -9.32 -0.21 5.47
CA PHE A 60 -10.76 -0.02 5.58
C PHE A 60 -11.24 0.98 4.55
N GLY A 61 -12.33 0.67 3.82
CA GLY A 61 -12.91 1.58 2.82
C GLY A 61 -12.09 1.68 1.52
N GLY A 62 -11.33 0.65 1.17
CA GLY A 62 -10.58 0.58 -0.09
C GLY A 62 -11.45 0.26 -1.31
N PRO A 63 -10.90 0.28 -2.53
CA PRO A 63 -11.66 0.09 -3.77
C PRO A 63 -12.37 -1.27 -3.92
N SER A 64 -11.92 -2.31 -3.22
CA SER A 64 -12.49 -3.67 -3.37
C SER A 64 -13.84 -3.88 -2.67
N GLY A 65 -14.29 -2.92 -1.85
CA GLY A 65 -15.54 -3.04 -1.09
C GLY A 65 -15.46 -3.93 0.16
N ASP A 66 -14.32 -4.58 0.42
CA ASP A 66 -14.03 -5.35 1.65
C ASP A 66 -12.80 -4.75 2.38
N HIS A 67 -12.41 -5.36 3.49
CA HIS A 67 -11.18 -5.05 4.22
C HIS A 67 -9.98 -5.81 3.65
N GLU A 68 -9.02 -5.07 3.13
CA GLU A 68 -7.83 -5.63 2.51
C GLU A 68 -6.66 -5.65 3.47
N TRP A 69 -5.84 -6.70 3.41
CA TRP A 69 -4.53 -6.69 4.06
C TRP A 69 -3.51 -6.09 3.10
N LEU A 70 -2.68 -5.18 3.61
CA LEU A 70 -1.49 -4.74 2.87
C LEU A 70 -0.44 -5.84 2.89
N GLU A 71 0.35 -5.89 1.83
CA GLU A 71 1.49 -6.78 1.66
C GLU A 71 2.76 -6.08 2.13
N ARG A 72 3.64 -6.80 2.85
CA ARG A 72 4.95 -6.29 3.22
C ARG A 72 5.93 -6.46 2.06
N LEU A 73 6.67 -5.42 1.71
CA LEU A 73 7.74 -5.53 0.71
C LEU A 73 8.95 -6.23 1.34
N GLY A 74 9.03 -7.55 1.18
CA GLY A 74 10.09 -8.38 1.75
C GLY A 74 10.24 -8.12 3.25
N ASP A 75 11.48 -7.91 3.70
CA ASP A 75 11.80 -7.61 5.10
C ASP A 75 11.90 -6.12 5.43
N THR A 76 11.34 -5.25 4.58
CA THR A 76 11.43 -3.79 4.76
C THR A 76 10.35 -3.23 5.71
N ASP A 77 10.39 -1.94 6.00
CA ASP A 77 9.36 -1.25 6.76
C ASP A 77 8.15 -0.80 5.91
N VAL A 78 8.06 -1.25 4.65
CA VAL A 78 7.04 -0.83 3.69
C VAL A 78 5.93 -1.87 3.57
N TRP A 79 4.71 -1.44 3.87
CA TRP A 79 3.47 -2.17 3.64
C TRP A 79 2.69 -1.47 2.54
N PHE A 80 2.14 -2.22 1.57
CA PHE A 80 1.43 -1.63 0.45
C PHE A 80 0.29 -2.49 -0.11
N LYS A 81 -0.65 -1.85 -0.79
CA LYS A 81 -1.64 -2.52 -1.66
C LYS A 81 -1.95 -1.59 -2.83
N SER A 82 -1.99 -2.13 -4.04
CA SER A 82 -2.23 -1.36 -5.26
C SER A 82 -3.54 -1.78 -5.94
N PHE A 83 -4.28 -0.83 -6.46
CA PHE A 83 -5.54 -1.05 -7.19
C PHE A 83 -5.54 -0.26 -8.48
N LEU A 84 -6.01 -0.86 -9.57
CA LEU A 84 -6.36 -0.15 -10.80
C LEU A 84 -7.81 0.34 -10.67
N VAL A 85 -8.03 1.64 -10.82
CA VAL A 85 -9.36 2.25 -10.64
C VAL A 85 -9.60 3.38 -11.66
N PRO A 86 -10.87 3.78 -11.90
CA PRO A 86 -11.19 5.02 -12.59
C PRO A 86 -10.50 6.24 -11.98
N ASP A 87 -10.06 7.18 -12.81
CA ASP A 87 -9.37 8.41 -12.38
C ASP A 87 -10.28 9.40 -11.63
N ASP A 88 -11.60 9.22 -11.71
CA ASP A 88 -12.60 9.96 -10.96
C ASP A 88 -13.04 9.29 -9.63
N THR A 89 -12.39 8.18 -9.25
CA THR A 89 -12.68 7.45 -8.02
C THR A 89 -12.59 8.35 -6.79
N ARG A 90 -13.65 8.38 -5.98
CA ARG A 90 -13.68 9.08 -4.68
C ARG A 90 -14.00 8.07 -3.57
N LEU A 91 -13.13 8.00 -2.57
CA LEU A 91 -13.28 7.12 -1.43
C LEU A 91 -12.73 7.77 -0.16
N SER A 92 -13.16 7.29 1.00
CA SER A 92 -12.56 7.60 2.29
C SER A 92 -12.05 6.30 2.90
N TYR A 93 -10.81 6.32 3.40
CA TYR A 93 -10.18 5.11 3.92
C TYR A 93 -9.51 5.34 5.28
N LYS A 94 -9.24 4.24 5.98
CA LYS A 94 -8.38 4.19 7.17
C LYS A 94 -7.43 3.01 7.09
N LEU A 95 -6.27 3.16 7.71
CA LEU A 95 -5.31 2.07 7.91
C LEU A 95 -5.27 1.71 9.39
N ALA A 96 -5.31 0.42 9.69
CA ALA A 96 -5.12 -0.11 11.04
C ALA A 96 -3.87 -1.00 11.06
N PRO A 97 -2.74 -0.50 11.58
CA PRO A 97 -1.56 -1.32 11.79
C PRO A 97 -1.72 -2.22 13.01
N ASP A 98 -1.06 -3.38 12.98
CA ASP A 98 -0.93 -4.33 14.09
C ASP A 98 -2.28 -4.74 14.72
N VAL A 99 -3.27 -5.04 13.88
CA VAL A 99 -4.59 -5.51 14.33
C VAL A 99 -4.42 -6.87 15.03
N PRO A 100 -4.85 -7.02 16.30
CA PRO A 100 -4.76 -8.29 17.01
C PRO A 100 -5.65 -9.36 16.37
N ASP A 101 -5.15 -10.59 16.30
CA ASP A 101 -6.00 -11.75 16.06
C ASP A 101 -6.59 -12.20 17.40
N LEU A 102 -7.87 -11.93 17.60
CA LEU A 102 -8.57 -12.31 18.82
C LEU A 102 -9.24 -13.68 18.59
N PRO A 103 -8.98 -14.67 19.45
CA PRO A 103 -9.66 -15.95 19.36
C PRO A 103 -11.17 -15.72 19.47
N ARG A 104 -11.93 -16.28 18.53
CA ARG A 104 -13.39 -16.26 18.57
C ARG A 104 -13.84 -17.04 19.81
N VAL A 105 -14.28 -16.34 20.84
CA VAL A 105 -14.91 -16.97 22.00
C VAL A 105 -16.25 -17.52 21.50
N GLY A 106 -16.35 -18.84 21.39
CA GLY A 106 -17.59 -19.53 21.06
C GLY A 106 -18.56 -19.38 22.22
N THR A 107 -19.75 -18.85 21.94
CA THR A 107 -20.96 -19.03 22.75
C THR A 107 -21.58 -20.39 22.49
#